data_AF-A0A3R6T2S3-F1
#
_entry.id   AF-A0A3R6T2S3-F1
#
_cell.length_a   1.000
_cell.length_b   1.000
_cell.length_c   1.000
_cell.angle_alpha   90.00
_cell.angle_beta   90.00
_cell.angle_gamma   90.00
#
_symmetry.space_group_name_H-M   'P 1'
#
loop_
_entity.id
_entity.type
_entity.pdbx_description
1 polymer ?
#
loop_
_entity_poly.entity_id
_entity_poly.type
_entity_poly.pdbx_seq_one_letter_code
_entity_poly.pdbx_strand_id
1 'polypeptide(L)'
;MMADRIRRKQTMTNDSRRFGFTYGYDDAVTAAMQERTYQWMDIVFVDFGEISGDCLLRKSRPAIVLSGTEYNESSPILTVAPMTRSLKGLDSKYHVFIDREDCNNELNTSGMCMLEHCQAIDRRQIKHKMGHVYDERLQQKICNGLAFHLQLMDYVEGV
;
A
#
# COMPACT_ATOMS: atom_id res chain seq x y z
N MET A 1 -3.88 -24.31 -33.63
CA MET A 1 -3.32 -23.18 -32.85
C MET A 1 -4.19 -22.73 -31.67
N MET A 2 -5.54 -22.79 -31.73
CA MET A 2 -6.42 -22.45 -30.59
C MET A 2 -6.46 -23.55 -29.50
N ALA A 3 -6.40 -24.82 -29.91
CA ALA A 3 -6.50 -25.98 -29.01
C ALA A 3 -5.31 -26.13 -28.04
N ASP A 4 -4.09 -25.77 -28.47
CA ASP A 4 -2.89 -25.85 -27.62
C ASP A 4 -2.85 -24.78 -26.52
N ARG A 5 -3.48 -23.62 -26.75
CA ARG A 5 -3.63 -22.56 -25.72
C ARG A 5 -4.60 -22.98 -24.62
N ILE A 6 -5.68 -23.68 -24.98
CA ILE A 6 -6.65 -24.22 -24.02
C ILE A 6 -6.02 -25.32 -23.18
N ARG A 7 -5.22 -26.19 -23.80
CA ARG A 7 -4.50 -27.28 -23.11
C ARG A 7 -3.49 -26.73 -22.10
N ARG A 8 -2.72 -25.70 -22.44
CA ARG A 8 -1.78 -25.04 -21.51
C ARG A 8 -2.49 -24.34 -20.35
N LYS A 9 -3.65 -23.70 -20.57
CA LYS A 9 -4.46 -23.12 -19.48
C LYS A 9 -5.01 -24.20 -18.53
N GLN A 10 -5.44 -25.35 -19.07
CA GLN A 10 -5.89 -26.49 -18.25
C GLN A 10 -4.76 -27.23 -17.51
N THR A 11 -3.52 -27.14 -17.99
CA THR A 11 -2.39 -27.78 -17.31
C THR A 11 -1.89 -26.93 -16.14
N MET A 12 -1.95 -25.60 -16.24
CA MET A 12 -1.58 -24.67 -15.16
C MET A 12 -2.55 -24.73 -13.96
N THR A 13 -3.82 -25.06 -14.18
CA THR A 13 -4.80 -25.21 -13.09
C THR A 13 -4.65 -26.52 -12.29
N ASN A 14 -3.91 -27.50 -12.82
CA ASN A 14 -3.77 -28.81 -12.17
C ASN A 14 -2.48 -28.95 -11.35
N ASP A 15 -1.49 -28.08 -11.56
CA ASP A 15 -0.18 -28.16 -10.87
C ASP A 15 -0.19 -27.44 -9.50
N SER A 16 -1.08 -26.46 -9.29
CA SER A 16 -1.28 -25.79 -8.00
C SER A 16 -1.74 -26.72 -6.88
N ARG A 17 -2.26 -27.91 -7.21
CA ARG A 17 -2.66 -28.93 -6.23
C ARG A 17 -1.50 -29.75 -5.67
N ARG A 18 -0.30 -29.68 -6.25
CA ARG A 18 0.87 -30.44 -5.75
C ARG A 18 1.52 -29.87 -4.49
N PHE A 19 1.28 -28.59 -4.19
CA PHE A 19 1.87 -27.91 -3.02
C PHE A 19 0.85 -27.46 -1.97
N GLY A 20 -0.42 -27.86 -2.07
CA GLY A 20 -1.40 -27.67 -0.98
C GLY A 20 -1.73 -26.22 -0.61
N PHE A 21 -1.41 -25.22 -1.45
CA PHE A 21 -1.86 -23.85 -1.26
C PHE A 21 -3.12 -23.59 -2.10
N THR A 22 -4.28 -24.01 -1.60
CA THR A 22 -5.54 -23.47 -2.11
C THR A 22 -5.73 -22.09 -1.50
N TYR A 23 -5.37 -21.04 -2.22
CA TYR A 23 -5.97 -19.73 -1.96
C TYR A 23 -7.48 -19.93 -2.12
N GLY A 24 -8.24 -19.82 -1.03
CA GLY A 24 -9.70 -19.86 -1.07
C GLY A 24 -10.17 -18.70 -1.93
N TYR A 25 -10.43 -18.97 -3.21
CA TYR A 25 -10.51 -17.93 -4.23
C TYR A 25 -11.85 -17.17 -4.21
N ASP A 26 -12.87 -17.64 -3.51
CA ASP A 26 -14.22 -17.33 -4.00
C ASP A 26 -14.98 -16.22 -3.27
N ASP A 27 -14.83 -16.00 -1.95
CA ASP A 27 -15.66 -14.99 -1.27
C ASP A 27 -14.91 -13.75 -0.81
N ALA A 28 -13.81 -13.91 -0.07
CA ALA A 28 -13.11 -12.77 0.54
C ALA A 28 -12.37 -11.92 -0.51
N VAL A 29 -11.72 -12.57 -1.48
CA VAL A 29 -11.08 -11.90 -2.62
C VAL A 29 -12.13 -11.21 -3.47
N THR A 30 -13.21 -11.90 -3.84
CA THR A 30 -14.31 -11.32 -4.61
C THR A 30 -14.92 -10.11 -3.91
N ALA A 31 -15.17 -10.18 -2.61
CA ALA A 31 -15.67 -9.06 -1.82
C ALA A 31 -14.70 -7.87 -1.81
N ALA A 32 -13.39 -8.12 -1.62
CA ALA A 32 -12.39 -7.05 -1.68
C ALA A 32 -12.23 -6.45 -3.08
N MET A 33 -12.41 -7.24 -4.13
CA MET A 33 -12.37 -6.77 -5.52
C MET A 33 -13.60 -5.95 -5.92
N GLN A 34 -14.72 -6.09 -5.20
CA GLN A 34 -15.92 -5.24 -5.37
C GLN A 34 -15.75 -3.86 -4.74
N GLU A 35 -14.86 -3.72 -3.76
CA GLU A 35 -14.53 -2.41 -3.18
C GLU A 35 -13.77 -1.55 -4.20
N ARG A 36 -13.98 -0.23 -4.05
CA ARG A 36 -13.23 0.76 -4.84
C ARG A 36 -11.73 0.59 -4.61
N THR A 37 -10.95 0.81 -5.66
CA THR A 37 -9.49 0.86 -5.54
C THR A 37 -8.98 2.29 -5.38
N TYR A 38 -7.69 2.44 -5.13
CA TYR A 38 -7.04 3.71 -4.83
C TYR A 38 -5.75 3.85 -5.63
N GLN A 39 -5.43 5.09 -5.98
CA GLN A 39 -4.31 5.41 -6.84
C GLN A 39 -3.02 5.47 -6.02
N TRP A 40 -1.88 5.24 -6.68
CA TRP A 40 -0.58 5.53 -6.10
C TRP A 40 -0.57 6.97 -5.55
N MET A 41 -0.01 7.18 -4.35
CA MET A 41 0.03 8.47 -3.63
C MET A 41 -1.32 9.02 -3.12
N ASP A 42 -2.41 8.25 -3.21
CA ASP A 42 -3.63 8.56 -2.46
C ASP A 42 -3.38 8.46 -0.95
N ILE A 43 -3.97 9.41 -0.20
CA ILE A 43 -4.03 9.37 1.25
C ILE A 43 -5.39 8.84 1.66
N VAL A 44 -5.40 7.74 2.41
CA VAL A 44 -6.60 6.97 2.75
C VAL A 44 -6.69 6.76 4.25
N PHE A 45 -7.90 6.75 4.80
CA PHE A 45 -8.11 6.39 6.20
C PHE A 45 -8.33 4.89 6.33
N VAL A 46 -7.39 4.19 6.97
CA VAL A 46 -7.34 2.71 7.02
C VAL A 46 -7.61 2.23 8.43
N ASP A 47 -8.32 1.11 8.57
CA ASP A 47 -8.42 0.35 9.82
C ASP A 47 -7.33 -0.71 9.91
N PHE A 48 -6.32 -0.50 10.77
CA PHE A 48 -5.28 -1.52 11.03
C PHE A 48 -5.73 -2.56 12.07
N GLY A 49 -6.96 -2.48 12.56
CA GLY A 49 -7.50 -3.38 13.57
C GLY A 49 -6.90 -3.15 14.96
N GLU A 50 -7.19 -4.08 15.87
CA GLU A 50 -6.65 -4.11 17.22
C GLU A 50 -5.58 -5.19 17.31
N ILE A 51 -4.37 -4.81 17.69
CA ILE A 51 -3.24 -5.71 17.91
C ILE A 51 -2.76 -5.51 19.35
N SER A 52 -2.53 -6.61 20.08
CA SER A 52 -1.95 -6.59 21.41
C SER A 52 -0.45 -6.25 21.36
N GLY A 53 0.00 -5.29 22.17
CA GLY A 53 1.40 -4.85 22.21
C GLY A 53 1.62 -3.47 21.57
N ASP A 54 2.80 -2.89 21.79
CA ASP A 54 3.14 -1.51 21.38
C ASP A 54 4.00 -1.41 20.11
N CYS A 55 4.45 -2.54 19.56
CA CYS A 55 5.40 -2.55 18.43
C CYS A 55 4.74 -2.41 17.05
N LEU A 56 3.47 -2.80 16.93
CA LEU A 56 2.72 -2.75 15.68
C LEU A 56 1.66 -1.65 15.73
N LEU A 57 1.35 -1.11 14.55
CA LEU A 57 0.31 -0.11 14.43
C LEU A 57 -1.06 -0.71 14.72
N ARG A 58 -1.86 0.07 15.44
CA ARG A 58 -3.23 -0.25 15.84
C ARG A 58 -4.16 0.88 15.46
N LYS A 59 -5.45 0.57 15.50
CA LYS A 59 -6.57 1.50 15.27
C LYS A 59 -6.56 2.06 13.86
N SER A 60 -7.54 2.93 13.60
CA SER A 60 -7.64 3.58 12.31
C SER A 60 -6.74 4.82 12.20
N ARG A 61 -6.03 4.95 11.08
CA ARG A 61 -5.08 6.05 10.82
C ARG A 61 -5.08 6.41 9.34
N PRO A 62 -4.73 7.66 8.98
CA PRO A 62 -4.38 7.98 7.60
C PRO A 62 -3.16 7.17 7.16
N ALA A 63 -3.08 6.80 5.89
CA ALA A 63 -1.97 6.09 5.27
C ALA A 63 -1.84 6.50 3.80
N ILE A 64 -0.62 6.47 3.27
CA ILE A 64 -0.32 6.76 1.85
C ILE A 64 -0.27 5.43 1.09
N VAL A 65 -0.97 5.36 -0.04
CA VAL A 65 -0.91 4.22 -0.95
C VAL A 65 0.44 4.21 -1.69
N LEU A 66 1.23 3.17 -1.49
CA LEU A 66 2.56 3.00 -2.07
C LEU A 66 2.56 2.05 -3.28
N SER A 67 1.65 1.09 -3.34
CA SER A 67 1.54 0.19 -4.48
C SER A 67 1.02 0.94 -5.71
N GLY A 68 1.52 0.54 -6.89
CA GLY A 68 1.19 1.19 -8.16
C GLY A 68 -0.30 1.05 -8.51
N THR A 69 -0.85 2.07 -9.18
CA THR A 69 -2.26 2.10 -9.59
C THR A 69 -2.68 0.84 -10.36
N GLU A 70 -1.91 0.41 -11.36
CA GLU A 70 -2.23 -0.76 -12.19
C GLU A 70 -2.33 -2.05 -11.36
N TYR A 71 -1.44 -2.19 -10.37
CA TYR A 71 -1.50 -3.29 -9.40
C TYR A 71 -2.77 -3.20 -8.55
N ASN A 72 -3.09 -2.00 -8.05
CA ASN A 72 -4.24 -1.78 -7.17
C ASN A 72 -5.57 -2.05 -7.88
N GLU A 73 -5.67 -1.80 -9.18
CA GLU A 73 -6.88 -2.11 -9.97
C GLU A 73 -7.17 -3.62 -10.01
N SER A 74 -6.13 -4.44 -10.09
CA SER A 74 -6.23 -5.88 -10.28
C SER A 74 -6.01 -6.73 -9.02
N SER A 75 -5.59 -6.14 -7.90
CA SER A 75 -5.22 -6.89 -6.68
C SER A 75 -6.10 -6.59 -5.47
N PRO A 76 -6.65 -7.57 -4.72
CA PRO A 76 -7.50 -7.34 -3.54
C PRO A 76 -6.77 -6.68 -2.35
N ILE A 77 -5.47 -6.42 -2.50
CA ILE A 77 -4.63 -5.80 -1.48
C ILE A 77 -3.91 -4.57 -2.05
N LEU A 78 -3.55 -3.65 -1.16
CA LEU A 78 -2.69 -2.50 -1.45
C LEU A 78 -1.54 -2.47 -0.45
N THR A 79 -0.40 -1.94 -0.86
CA THR A 79 0.68 -1.60 0.07
C THR A 79 0.52 -0.15 0.49
N VAL A 80 0.50 0.11 1.80
CA VAL A 80 0.36 1.47 2.35
C VAL A 80 1.43 1.77 3.38
N ALA A 81 1.78 3.05 3.54
CA ALA A 81 2.60 3.56 4.63
C ALA A 81 1.76 4.43 5.58
N PRO A 82 1.60 4.06 6.86
CA PRO A 82 0.75 4.79 7.78
C PRO A 82 1.32 6.14 8.21
N MET A 83 0.42 7.05 8.56
CA MET A 83 0.75 8.39 9.05
C MET A 83 0.47 8.54 10.54
N THR A 84 1.23 9.43 11.18
CA THR A 84 1.06 9.83 12.57
C THR A 84 1.04 11.35 12.70
N ARG A 85 0.33 11.85 13.71
CA ARG A 85 0.39 13.27 14.13
C ARG A 85 1.56 13.56 15.05
N SER A 86 2.22 12.52 15.58
CA SER A 86 3.38 12.70 16.44
C SER A 86 4.61 12.95 15.57
N LEU A 87 5.18 14.15 15.66
CA LEU A 87 6.39 14.53 14.95
C LEU A 87 7.69 14.07 15.65
N LYS A 88 7.61 13.01 16.46
CA LYS A 88 8.78 12.45 17.14
C LYS A 88 9.65 11.73 16.11
N GLY A 89 10.96 12.00 16.11
CA GLY A 89 11.90 11.33 15.22
C GLY A 89 11.92 11.88 13.79
N LEU A 90 11.57 13.16 13.58
CA LEU A 90 11.69 13.87 12.29
C LEU A 90 13.07 13.70 11.61
N ASP A 91 14.13 13.43 12.38
CA ASP A 91 15.50 13.22 11.87
C ASP A 91 15.70 11.85 11.20
N SER A 92 14.69 10.96 11.22
CA SER A 92 14.79 9.65 10.59
C SER A 92 14.63 9.72 9.07
N LYS A 93 15.48 8.99 8.34
CA LYS A 93 15.46 8.91 6.87
C LYS A 93 14.20 8.24 6.29
N TYR A 94 13.49 7.45 7.10
CA TYR A 94 12.25 6.76 6.71
C TYR A 94 10.99 7.46 7.27
N HIS A 95 11.15 8.63 7.91
CA HIS A 95 10.05 9.51 8.27
C HIS A 95 9.97 10.67 7.28
N VAL A 96 8.80 10.85 6.67
CA VAL A 96 8.57 11.94 5.72
C VAL A 96 7.43 12.82 6.22
N PHE A 97 7.71 14.11 6.44
CA PHE A 97 6.67 15.07 6.77
C PHE A 97 5.81 15.35 5.54
N ILE A 98 4.50 15.26 5.72
CA ILE A 98 3.48 15.49 4.70
C ILE A 98 2.73 16.75 5.11
N ASP A 99 2.98 17.85 4.40
CA ASP A 99 2.22 19.06 4.62
C ASP A 99 0.85 18.97 3.93
N ARG A 100 -0.18 19.52 4.56
CA ARG A 100 -1.51 19.62 3.96
C ARG A 100 -1.48 20.49 2.69
N GLU A 101 -0.56 21.44 2.62
CA GLU A 101 -0.39 22.33 1.46
C GLU A 101 0.14 21.58 0.25
N ASP A 102 1.05 20.60 0.45
CA ASP A 102 1.54 19.69 -0.58
C ASP A 102 0.44 18.71 -1.11
N CYS A 103 -0.70 18.69 -0.43
CA CYS A 103 -1.87 17.87 -0.72
C CYS A 103 -3.08 18.73 -1.14
N ASN A 104 -2.85 19.91 -1.74
CA ASN A 104 -3.90 20.85 -2.16
C ASN A 104 -4.90 21.25 -1.05
N ASN A 105 -4.48 21.20 0.22
CA ASN A 105 -5.33 21.39 1.40
C ASN A 105 -6.48 20.39 1.55
N GLU A 106 -6.43 19.24 0.88
CA GLU A 106 -7.42 18.16 1.04
C GLU A 106 -7.33 17.50 2.42
N LEU A 107 -6.15 17.56 3.05
CA LEU A 107 -5.95 17.10 4.41
C LEU A 107 -6.37 18.16 5.44
N ASN A 108 -7.17 17.74 6.42
CA ASN A 108 -7.52 18.57 7.59
C ASN A 108 -6.29 18.98 8.42
N THR A 109 -5.26 18.13 8.47
CA THR A 109 -4.05 18.34 9.28
C THR A 109 -2.84 17.71 8.61
N SER A 110 -1.69 18.38 8.64
CA SER A 110 -0.38 17.82 8.27
C SER A 110 0.02 16.65 9.19
N GLY A 111 0.96 15.82 8.76
CA GLY A 111 1.39 14.64 9.52
C GLY A 111 2.72 14.08 9.06
N MET A 112 3.15 12.97 9.64
CA MET A 112 4.39 12.29 9.30
C MET A 112 4.08 10.87 8.81
N CYS A 113 4.55 10.54 7.61
CA CYS A 113 4.50 9.20 7.04
C CYS A 113 5.64 8.36 7.63
N MET A 114 5.33 7.16 8.12
CA MET A 114 6.27 6.21 8.74
C MET A 114 6.49 5.04 7.77
N LEU A 115 7.55 5.13 6.95
CA LEU A 115 7.80 4.18 5.86
C LEU A 115 8.26 2.81 6.36
N GLU A 116 8.86 2.74 7.55
CA GLU A 116 9.23 1.50 8.21
C GLU A 116 8.04 0.65 8.65
N HIS A 117 6.86 1.28 8.74
CA HIS A 117 5.61 0.61 9.06
C HIS A 117 4.78 0.30 7.80
N CYS A 118 5.39 0.37 6.61
CA CYS A 118 4.70 -0.01 5.38
C CYS A 118 4.21 -1.46 5.46
N GLN A 119 2.99 -1.71 4.99
CA GLN A 119 2.39 -3.03 5.05
C GLN A 119 1.34 -3.21 3.96
N ALA A 120 1.09 -4.47 3.60
CA ALA A 120 -0.05 -4.83 2.77
C ALA A 120 -1.34 -4.79 3.62
N ILE A 121 -2.41 -4.26 3.04
CA ILE A 121 -3.75 -4.22 3.61
C ILE A 121 -4.76 -4.79 2.63
N ASP A 122 -5.83 -5.37 3.14
CA ASP A 122 -7.03 -5.70 2.35
C ASP A 122 -7.77 -4.41 1.98
N ARG A 123 -8.24 -4.26 0.72
CA ARG A 123 -8.92 -3.01 0.31
C ARG A 123 -10.11 -2.66 1.20
N ARG A 124 -10.80 -3.66 1.77
CA ARG A 124 -11.94 -3.48 2.68
C ARG A 124 -11.57 -2.78 3.99
N GLN A 125 -10.28 -2.74 4.35
CA GLN A 125 -9.81 -2.00 5.52
C GLN A 125 -9.82 -0.49 5.28
N ILE A 126 -9.96 -0.03 4.03
CA ILE A 126 -9.99 1.40 3.73
C ILE A 126 -11.40 1.95 3.95
N LYS A 127 -11.52 2.94 4.83
CA LYS A 127 -12.80 3.60 5.16
C LYS A 127 -13.18 4.67 4.13
N HIS A 128 -12.21 5.49 3.70
CA HIS A 128 -12.40 6.53 2.68
C HIS A 128 -11.06 7.14 2.24
N LYS A 129 -11.05 7.80 1.07
CA LYS A 129 -9.95 8.67 0.61
C LYS A 129 -10.04 10.00 1.34
N MET A 130 -8.89 10.49 1.81
CA MET A 130 -8.73 11.76 2.51
C MET A 130 -8.08 12.83 1.62
N GLY A 131 -7.21 12.43 0.69
CA GLY A 131 -6.58 13.34 -0.25
C GLY A 131 -5.57 12.64 -1.15
N HIS A 132 -4.64 13.39 -1.71
CA HIS A 132 -3.57 12.86 -2.57
C HIS A 132 -2.30 13.72 -2.45
N VAL A 133 -1.13 13.09 -2.55
CA VAL A 133 0.16 13.80 -2.59
C VAL A 133 0.47 14.18 -4.04
N TYR A 134 0.39 15.47 -4.36
CA TYR A 134 0.61 15.96 -5.74
C TYR A 134 2.05 16.42 -6.00
N ASP A 135 2.74 16.91 -4.97
CA ASP A 135 4.09 17.44 -5.12
C ASP A 135 5.10 16.33 -5.46
N GLU A 136 5.69 16.41 -6.66
CA GLU A 136 6.64 15.41 -7.16
C GLU A 136 7.89 15.27 -6.27
N ARG A 137 8.34 16.37 -5.64
CA ARG A 137 9.51 16.31 -4.74
C ARG A 137 9.17 15.55 -3.48
N LEU A 138 7.95 15.70 -2.97
CA LEU A 138 7.45 14.94 -1.82
C LEU A 138 7.25 13.47 -2.18
N GLN A 139 6.69 13.17 -3.36
CA GLN A 139 6.62 11.80 -3.87
C GLN A 139 8.00 11.15 -3.95
N GLN A 140 9.00 11.87 -4.48
CA GLN A 140 10.38 11.36 -4.54
C GLN A 140 10.99 11.13 -3.15
N LYS A 141 10.73 12.02 -2.17
CA LYS A 141 11.17 11.81 -0.78
C LYS A 141 10.57 10.54 -0.18
N ILE A 142 9.29 10.28 -0.43
CA ILE A 142 8.61 9.05 -0.01
C ILE A 142 9.27 7.83 -0.64
N CYS A 143 9.50 7.84 -1.96
CA CYS A 143 10.17 6.76 -2.68
C CYS A 143 11.59 6.50 -2.14
N ASN A 144 12.39 7.55 -1.95
CA ASN A 144 13.75 7.45 -1.43
C ASN A 144 13.77 6.92 0.01
N GLY A 145 12.86 7.40 0.87
CA GLY A 145 12.75 6.90 2.24
C GLY A 145 12.37 5.42 2.29
N LEU A 146 11.49 4.97 1.39
CA LEU A 146 11.07 3.56 1.30
C LEU A 146 12.21 2.70 0.76
N ALA A 147 12.88 3.15 -0.30
CA ALA A 147 14.06 2.48 -0.84
C ALA A 147 15.18 2.39 0.21
N PHE A 148 15.41 3.44 0.99
CA PHE A 148 16.37 3.42 2.09
C PHE A 148 15.98 2.38 3.16
N HIS A 149 14.72 2.36 3.59
CA HIS A 149 14.23 1.41 4.59
C HIS A 149 14.43 -0.06 4.13
N LEU A 150 14.16 -0.34 2.86
CA LEU A 150 14.24 -1.67 2.27
C LEU A 150 15.62 -2.00 1.66
N GLN A 151 16.64 -1.13 1.84
CA GLN A 151 17.99 -1.29 1.30
C GLN A 151 18.03 -1.42 -0.24
N LEU A 152 17.20 -0.64 -0.94
CA LEU A 152 17.07 -0.63 -2.40
C LEU A 152 17.71 0.60 -3.07
N MET A 153 18.40 1.47 -2.33
CA MET A 153 18.96 2.72 -2.87
C MET A 153 19.92 2.51 -4.04
N ASP A 154 20.72 1.44 -4.01
CA ASP A 154 21.68 1.10 -5.08
C ASP A 154 20.98 0.82 -6.44
N TYR A 155 19.69 0.48 -6.41
CA TYR A 155 18.88 0.24 -7.61
C TYR A 155 18.15 1.50 -8.11
N VAL A 156 18.05 2.54 -7.28
CA VAL A 156 17.38 3.80 -7.63
C VAL A 156 18.36 4.77 -8.31
N GLU A 157 19.64 4.77 -7.91
CA GLU A 157 20.67 5.63 -8.52
C GLU A 157 21.33 5.02 -9.76
N GLY A 158 21.03 3.75 -10.07
CA GLY A 158 21.62 2.98 -11.18
C GLY A 158 20.83 2.98 -12.50
N VAL A 159 19.81 3.85 -12.65
CA VAL A 159 18.96 3.94 -13.85
C VAL A 159 19.04 5.33 -14.48
#